data_AF-A0A1E7RP41-F1
#
_entry.id   AF-A0A1E7RP41-F1
#
_cell.length_a   1.000
_cell.length_b   1.000
_cell.length_c   1.000
_cell.angle_alpha   90.00
_cell.angle_beta   90.00
_cell.angle_gamma   90.00
#
_symmetry.space_group_name_H-M   'P 1'
#
loop_
_entity.id
_entity.type
_entity.pdbx_description
1 polymer ?
#
loop_
_entity_poly.entity_id
_entity_poly.type
_entity_poly.pdbx_seq_one_letter_code
_entity_poly.pdbx_strand_id
1 'polypeptide(L)'
;MAHGKGVRGTTLLAGALLVGAAQGQEGRAQPPERANDQVTTLGEVRALKPDEEVPVDLYRFKNPVEPAPNAFNRAWREPPSLQEVGMRGGYVMMGIYYAIAKTSQGLHTLTRAPDQIQPAVARPPPGLDADQQRRALQVCEAEQGCGAAVGD
;
A
#
# COMPACT_ATOMS: atom_id res chain seq x y z
N MET A 1 -45.95 -27.57 4.33
CA MET A 1 -45.21 -26.57 3.53
C MET A 1 -44.64 -25.56 4.53
N ALA A 2 -43.35 -25.24 4.66
CA ALA A 2 -42.12 -25.77 4.08
C ALA A 2 -40.96 -25.48 5.07
N HIS A 3 -40.11 -26.49 5.24
CA HIS A 3 -38.66 -26.50 5.47
C HIS A 3 -37.95 -25.45 6.35
N GLY A 4 -37.53 -25.90 7.54
CA GLY A 4 -36.36 -25.41 8.26
C GLY A 4 -35.06 -25.99 7.66
N LYS A 5 -34.09 -25.12 7.36
CA LYS A 5 -32.78 -25.50 6.81
C LYS A 5 -31.84 -25.94 7.93
N GLY A 6 -31.37 -27.18 7.82
CA GLY A 6 -30.46 -27.83 8.76
C GLY A 6 -29.03 -27.30 8.67
N VAL A 7 -28.44 -27.12 9.85
CA VAL A 7 -27.00 -27.01 10.07
C VAL A 7 -26.37 -28.37 9.81
N ARG A 8 -25.38 -28.44 8.91
CA ARG A 8 -24.51 -29.60 8.75
C ARG A 8 -23.06 -29.15 8.91
N GLY A 9 -22.58 -29.28 10.14
CA GLY A 9 -21.16 -29.24 10.45
C GLY A 9 -20.65 -30.68 10.55
N THR A 10 -19.73 -31.02 9.65
CA THR A 10 -18.83 -32.18 9.63
C THR A 10 -17.85 -31.86 8.48
N THR A 11 -16.53 -32.02 8.55
CA THR A 11 -15.79 -33.20 9.00
C THR A 11 -14.28 -32.89 8.99
N LEU A 12 -13.58 -33.57 9.91
CA LEU A 12 -12.26 -34.24 9.78
C LEU A 12 -10.93 -33.45 9.78
N LEU A 13 -10.17 -33.77 10.84
CA LEU A 13 -8.71 -33.72 10.96
C LEU A 13 -7.98 -34.58 9.89
N ALA A 14 -6.83 -34.08 9.43
CA ALA A 14 -5.58 -34.81 9.18
C ALA A 14 -4.49 -33.75 8.86
N GLY A 15 -3.30 -33.66 9.47
CA GLY A 15 -2.52 -34.65 10.20
C GLY A 15 -1.34 -35.15 9.34
N ALA A 16 -0.34 -34.31 9.06
CA ALA A 16 1.02 -34.73 8.65
C ALA A 16 2.01 -33.54 8.62
N LEU A 17 2.81 -33.36 9.68
CA LEU A 17 4.05 -32.58 9.62
C LEU A 17 5.22 -33.57 9.61
N LEU A 18 5.75 -33.84 8.43
CA LEU A 18 7.02 -34.54 8.24
C LEU A 18 8.15 -33.52 8.45
N VAL A 19 8.79 -33.57 9.62
CA VAL A 19 10.06 -32.88 9.88
C VAL A 19 11.16 -33.65 9.16
N GLY A 20 11.62 -33.11 8.04
CA GLY A 20 12.85 -33.55 7.37
C GLY A 20 14.07 -32.92 8.05
N ALA A 21 14.87 -33.73 8.73
CA ALA A 21 16.20 -33.33 9.18
C ALA A 21 17.16 -33.39 7.98
N ALA A 22 17.44 -32.24 7.37
CA ALA A 22 18.49 -32.11 6.37
C ALA A 22 19.85 -32.03 7.08
N GLN A 23 20.66 -33.08 6.95
CA GLN A 23 22.07 -33.08 7.36
C GLN A 23 22.90 -32.66 6.14
N GLY A 24 23.50 -31.47 6.19
CA GLY A 24 24.38 -30.98 5.14
C GLY A 24 25.72 -31.73 5.14
N GLN A 25 26.03 -32.43 4.05
CA GLN A 25 27.37 -32.92 3.77
C GLN A 25 28.21 -31.80 3.14
N GLU A 26 29.19 -31.28 3.87
CA GLU A 26 30.25 -30.43 3.32
C GLU A 26 31.21 -31.27 2.47
N GLY A 27 30.86 -31.45 1.20
CA GLY A 27 31.81 -31.82 0.16
C GLY A 27 32.55 -30.56 -0.31
N ARG A 28 33.81 -30.39 0.08
CA ARG A 28 34.71 -29.40 -0.55
C ARG A 28 34.85 -29.72 -2.04
N ALA A 29 34.10 -29.00 -2.88
CA ALA A 29 34.37 -28.91 -4.30
C ALA A 29 35.47 -27.86 -4.54
N GLN A 30 36.57 -28.28 -5.13
CA GLN A 30 37.65 -27.39 -5.57
C GLN A 30 37.17 -26.61 -6.81
N PRO A 31 37.28 -25.27 -6.86
CA PRO A 31 36.75 -24.52 -8.00
C PRO A 31 37.58 -24.73 -9.26
N PRO A 32 36.96 -24.86 -10.46
CA PRO A 32 37.69 -24.84 -11.71
C PRO A 32 38.22 -23.43 -11.98
N GLU A 33 39.50 -23.35 -12.29
CA GLU A 33 40.18 -22.14 -12.76
C GLU A 33 39.54 -21.70 -14.08
N ARG A 34 38.82 -20.57 -14.05
CA ARG A 34 38.19 -19.97 -15.23
C ARG A 34 38.65 -18.53 -15.38
N ALA A 35 39.43 -18.31 -16.43
CA ALA A 35 39.73 -17.00 -16.98
C ALA A 35 38.43 -16.20 -17.21
N ASN A 36 38.30 -15.08 -16.52
CA ASN A 36 37.36 -13.99 -16.80
C ASN A 36 38.00 -12.69 -16.32
N ASP A 37 38.88 -12.13 -17.15
CA ASP A 37 39.77 -11.02 -16.79
C ASP A 37 39.12 -9.63 -16.75
N GLN A 38 37.79 -9.48 -16.75
CA GLN A 38 37.16 -8.14 -16.73
C GLN A 38 35.82 -8.09 -15.98
N VAL A 39 35.81 -8.46 -14.70
CA VAL A 39 34.74 -8.06 -13.77
C VAL A 39 35.32 -7.04 -12.81
N THR A 40 34.88 -5.78 -12.90
CA THR A 40 35.18 -4.75 -11.89
C THR A 40 34.40 -5.10 -10.63
N THR A 41 34.96 -5.93 -9.77
CA THR A 41 34.47 -6.09 -8.41
C THR A 41 34.85 -4.83 -7.62
N LEU A 42 33.96 -4.35 -6.75
CA LEU A 42 34.37 -3.35 -5.77
C LEU A 42 35.50 -3.96 -4.93
N GLY A 43 36.60 -3.21 -4.76
CA GLY A 43 37.72 -3.63 -3.92
C GLY A 43 37.29 -3.97 -2.50
N GLU A 44 38.12 -4.71 -1.77
CA GLU A 44 37.80 -5.14 -0.40
C GLU A 44 37.47 -3.95 0.51
N VAL A 45 36.20 -3.82 0.91
CA VAL A 45 35.76 -2.82 1.88
C VAL A 45 36.05 -3.38 3.27
N ARG A 46 37.16 -2.95 3.88
CA ARG A 46 37.47 -3.27 5.29
C ARG A 46 36.81 -2.25 6.19
N ALA A 47 35.86 -2.69 7.01
CA ALA A 47 35.31 -1.86 8.07
C ALA A 47 36.39 -1.66 9.14
N LEU A 48 36.89 -0.43 9.27
CA LEU A 48 37.75 -0.05 10.38
C LEU A 48 36.91 0.07 11.65
N LYS A 49 37.36 -0.56 12.73
CA LYS A 49 36.74 -0.39 14.03
C LYS A 49 36.87 1.09 14.45
N PRO A 50 35.79 1.74 14.91
CA PRO A 50 35.87 3.09 15.45
C PRO A 50 36.86 3.17 16.61
N ASP A 51 37.55 4.30 16.72
CA ASP A 51 38.47 4.59 17.81
C ASP A 51 37.76 4.50 19.17
N GLU A 52 38.34 3.79 20.14
CA GLU A 52 37.74 3.56 21.46
C GLU A 52 37.78 4.83 22.34
N GLU A 53 38.64 5.79 22.01
CA GLU A 53 38.78 7.05 22.75
C GLU A 53 37.62 8.02 22.51
N VAL A 54 36.89 7.85 21.39
CA VAL A 54 35.72 8.67 21.05
C VAL A 54 34.45 7.91 21.42
N PRO A 55 33.66 8.40 22.40
CA PRO A 55 32.36 7.83 22.69
C PRO A 55 31.49 7.83 21.44
N VAL A 56 30.97 6.66 21.07
CA VAL A 56 30.05 6.51 19.94
C VAL A 56 28.74 7.23 20.28
N ASP A 57 28.57 8.44 19.78
CA ASP A 57 27.32 9.19 19.91
C ASP A 57 26.27 8.66 18.92
N LEU A 58 25.39 7.80 19.43
CA LEU A 58 24.28 7.20 18.68
C LEU A 58 23.24 8.23 18.21
N TYR A 59 23.22 9.42 18.79
CA TYR A 59 22.25 10.47 18.48
C TYR A 59 22.80 11.57 17.57
N ARG A 60 24.10 11.51 17.26
CA ARG A 60 24.76 12.43 16.32
C ARG A 60 24.22 12.33 14.91
N PHE A 61 23.84 11.13 14.47
CA PHE A 61 23.27 10.95 13.14
C PHE A 61 21.85 11.50 13.09
N LYS A 62 21.66 12.58 12.33
CA LYS A 62 20.34 13.04 11.88
C LYS A 62 20.22 12.70 10.40
N ASN A 63 19.15 12.02 10.02
CA ASN A 63 18.87 11.78 8.61
C ASN A 63 18.68 13.13 7.92
N PRO A 64 19.56 13.52 6.97
CA PRO A 64 19.48 14.83 6.32
C PRO A 64 18.35 14.89 5.27
N VAL A 65 17.74 13.75 4.95
CA VAL A 65 16.65 13.65 3.99
C VAL A 65 15.33 13.60 4.75
N GLU A 66 14.57 14.69 4.64
CA GLU A 66 13.15 14.70 5.00
C GLU A 66 12.34 14.17 3.79
N PRO A 67 11.66 13.03 3.90
CA PRO A 67 10.92 12.48 2.78
C PRO A 67 9.77 13.42 2.42
N ALA A 68 9.71 13.84 1.15
CA ALA A 68 8.63 14.67 0.66
C ALA A 68 7.28 13.93 0.77
N PRO A 69 6.17 14.66 0.99
CA PRO A 69 4.83 14.06 1.02
C PRO A 69 4.55 13.32 -0.29
N ASN A 70 4.24 12.03 -0.19
CA ASN A 70 3.91 11.16 -1.34
C ASN A 70 2.49 10.59 -1.22
N ALA A 71 2.03 9.85 -2.23
CA ALA A 71 0.69 9.25 -2.24
C ALA A 71 0.43 8.32 -1.03
N PHE A 72 1.47 7.62 -0.55
CA PHE A 72 1.37 6.75 0.62
C PHE A 72 1.09 7.52 1.90
N ASN A 73 1.55 8.77 2.04
CA ASN A 73 1.25 9.60 3.22
C ASN A 73 -0.25 9.91 3.38
N ARG A 74 -1.04 9.80 2.30
CA ARG A 74 -2.50 9.94 2.35
C ARG A 74 -3.21 8.65 2.74
N ALA A 75 -2.75 7.53 2.20
CA ALA A 75 -3.39 6.23 2.38
C ALA A 75 -2.95 5.51 3.65
N TRP A 76 -1.71 5.75 4.08
CA TRP A 76 -1.07 5.10 5.21
C TRP A 76 -0.63 6.14 6.24
N ARG A 77 -1.01 5.92 7.50
CA ARG A 77 -0.55 6.70 8.64
C ARG A 77 0.01 5.71 9.65
N GLU A 78 1.24 5.94 10.08
CA GLU A 78 1.86 5.13 11.12
C GLU A 78 0.99 5.19 12.38
N PRO A 79 0.62 4.03 12.98
CA PRO A 79 -0.11 4.03 14.24
C PRO A 79 0.71 4.77 15.32
N PRO A 80 0.04 5.49 16.24
CA PRO A 80 0.72 6.19 17.31
C PRO A 80 1.49 5.21 18.20
N SER A 81 2.70 5.60 18.62
CA SER A 81 3.50 4.76 19.51
C SER A 81 2.86 4.62 20.90
N LEU A 82 3.14 3.52 21.62
CA LEU A 82 2.59 3.31 22.97
C LEU A 82 2.91 4.45 23.93
N GLN A 83 4.13 4.98 23.84
CA GLN A 83 4.58 6.07 24.68
C GLN A 83 3.83 7.37 24.34
N GLU A 84 3.61 7.64 23.05
CA GLU A 84 2.81 8.77 22.61
C GLU A 84 1.34 8.65 23.03
N VAL A 85 0.75 7.46 22.93
CA VAL A 85 -0.59 7.20 23.46
C VAL A 85 -0.64 7.48 24.95
N GLY A 86 0.35 7.04 25.73
CA GLY A 86 0.47 7.35 27.16
C GLY A 86 0.52 8.86 27.43
N MET A 87 1.37 9.59 26.71
CA MET A 87 1.50 11.05 26.82
C MET A 87 0.21 11.79 26.43
N ARG A 88 -0.57 11.24 25.49
CA ARG A 88 -1.86 11.81 25.03
C ARG A 88 -3.06 11.41 25.90
N GLY A 89 -2.84 10.87 27.10
CA GLY A 89 -3.92 10.49 28.02
C GLY A 89 -4.47 9.07 27.81
N GLY A 90 -3.70 8.21 27.15
CA GLY A 90 -4.01 6.81 26.93
C GLY A 90 -5.03 6.55 25.81
N TYR A 91 -5.34 5.27 25.61
CA TYR A 91 -6.29 4.83 24.58
C TYR A 91 -7.72 5.32 24.83
N VAL A 92 -8.10 5.57 26.08
CA VAL A 92 -9.45 6.07 26.42
C VAL A 92 -9.67 7.46 25.84
N MET A 93 -8.76 8.40 26.13
CA MET A 93 -8.87 9.76 25.58
C MET A 93 -8.75 9.76 24.06
N MET A 94 -7.82 8.97 23.51
CA MET A 94 -7.70 8.82 22.06
C MET A 94 -9.00 8.28 21.43
N GLY A 95 -9.66 7.33 22.08
CA GLY A 95 -10.94 6.76 21.63
C GLY A 95 -12.07 7.79 21.65
N ILE A 96 -12.14 8.65 22.67
CA ILE A 96 -13.12 9.74 22.75
C ILE A 96 -12.88 10.75 21.62
N TYR A 97 -11.64 11.21 21.42
CA TYR A 97 -11.32 12.13 20.34
C TYR A 97 -11.59 11.53 18.97
N TYR A 98 -11.25 10.25 18.78
CA TYR A 98 -11.56 9.51 17.55
C TYR A 98 -13.06 9.45 17.30
N ALA A 99 -13.86 9.14 18.32
CA ALA A 99 -15.32 9.08 18.20
C ALA A 99 -15.90 10.44 17.79
N ILE A 100 -15.45 11.54 18.41
CA ILE A 100 -15.89 12.91 18.07
C ILE A 100 -15.51 13.27 16.63
N ALA A 101 -14.26 13.00 16.24
CA ALA A 101 -13.79 13.27 14.87
C ALA A 101 -14.56 12.44 13.83
N LYS A 102 -14.93 11.20 14.16
CA LYS A 102 -15.70 10.33 13.27
C LYS A 102 -17.15 10.78 13.15
N THR A 103 -17.77 11.26 14.22
CA THR A 103 -19.16 11.76 14.18
C THR A 103 -19.25 13.08 13.42
N SER A 104 -18.24 13.97 13.50
CA SER A 104 -18.22 15.19 12.69
C SER A 104 -18.09 14.92 11.18
N GLN A 105 -17.40 13.83 10.80
CA GLN A 105 -17.38 13.35 9.41
C GLN A 105 -18.76 12.85 8.95
N GLY A 106 -19.64 12.39 9.84
CA GLY A 106 -21.01 12.04 9.45
C GLY A 106 -21.93 13.26 9.37
N LEU A 107 -21.69 14.26 10.23
CA LEU A 107 -22.60 15.39 10.39
C LEU A 107 -22.79 16.21 9.11
N HIS A 108 -21.74 16.40 8.30
CA HIS A 108 -21.86 17.14 7.04
C HIS A 108 -22.84 16.48 6.05
N THR A 109 -22.96 15.14 6.10
CA THR A 109 -23.91 14.39 5.26
C THR A 109 -25.35 14.61 5.70
N LEU A 110 -25.58 14.76 7.01
CA LEU A 110 -26.90 15.02 7.59
C LEU A 110 -27.33 16.48 7.41
N THR A 111 -26.41 17.44 7.54
CA THR A 111 -26.71 18.87 7.39
C THR A 111 -26.82 19.31 5.93
N ARG A 112 -26.50 18.43 4.96
CA ARG A 112 -26.36 18.75 3.53
C ARG A 112 -25.48 19.99 3.31
N ALA A 113 -24.49 20.19 4.19
CA ALA A 113 -23.57 21.30 4.07
C ALA A 113 -22.63 21.03 2.88
N PRO A 114 -22.30 22.05 2.06
CA PRO A 114 -21.35 21.86 0.97
C PRO A 114 -20.00 21.45 1.54
N ASP A 115 -19.43 20.37 1.01
CA ASP A 115 -18.06 19.96 1.37
C ASP A 115 -17.07 21.04 0.91
N GLN A 116 -16.04 21.28 1.73
CA GLN A 116 -14.94 22.16 1.37
C GLN A 116 -14.12 21.59 0.21
N ILE A 117 -14.03 20.26 0.11
CA ILE A 117 -13.33 19.58 -0.98
C ILE A 117 -14.36 19.01 -1.94
N GLN A 118 -14.57 19.69 -3.07
CA GLN A 118 -15.41 19.17 -4.14
C GLN A 118 -14.59 18.15 -4.95
N PRO A 119 -15.09 16.91 -5.12
CA PRO A 119 -14.44 15.97 -6.03
C PRO A 119 -14.43 16.57 -7.43
N ALA A 120 -13.37 16.32 -8.19
CA ALA A 120 -13.33 16.70 -9.59
C ALA A 120 -14.37 15.88 -10.36
N VAL A 121 -15.58 16.41 -10.48
CA VAL A 121 -16.60 15.88 -11.39
C VAL A 121 -16.17 16.28 -12.79
N ALA A 122 -16.02 15.31 -13.68
CA ALA A 122 -15.76 15.59 -15.08
C ALA A 122 -16.89 16.48 -15.60
N ARG A 123 -16.54 17.65 -16.12
CA ARG A 123 -17.52 18.48 -16.83
C ARG A 123 -18.10 17.62 -17.97
N PRO A 124 -19.43 17.65 -18.21
CA PRO A 124 -19.98 16.97 -19.36
C PRO A 124 -19.21 17.46 -20.61
N PRO A 125 -18.87 16.55 -21.54
CA PRO A 125 -18.15 16.94 -22.74
C PRO A 125 -18.96 18.02 -23.47
N PRO A 126 -18.29 19.04 -24.04
CA PRO A 126 -18.99 20.02 -24.85
C PRO A 126 -19.77 19.28 -25.96
N GLY A 127 -20.98 19.75 -26.27
CA GLY A 127 -21.75 19.19 -27.38
C GLY A 127 -20.94 19.25 -28.67
N LEU A 128 -20.93 18.15 -29.43
CA LEU A 128 -20.24 18.13 -30.72
C LEU A 128 -20.98 19.05 -31.70
N ASP A 129 -20.22 19.89 -32.40
CA ASP A 129 -20.74 20.64 -33.55
C ASP A 129 -21.16 19.69 -34.69
N ALA A 130 -22.02 20.14 -35.60
CA ALA A 130 -22.59 19.30 -36.67
C ALA A 130 -21.48 18.65 -37.53
N ASP A 131 -20.39 19.36 -37.79
CA ASP A 131 -19.24 18.84 -38.54
C ASP A 131 -18.48 17.75 -37.78
N GLN A 132 -18.41 17.88 -36.46
CA GLN A 132 -17.75 16.93 -35.57
C GLN A 132 -18.60 15.67 -35.40
N GLN A 133 -19.93 15.81 -35.34
CA GLN A 133 -20.85 14.67 -35.33
C GLN A 133 -20.75 13.85 -36.61
N ARG A 134 -20.72 14.51 -37.79
CA ARG A 134 -20.55 13.82 -39.08
C ARG A 134 -19.25 13.02 -39.14
N ARG A 135 -18.16 13.59 -38.63
CA ARG A 135 -16.87 12.90 -38.54
C ARG A 135 -16.91 11.72 -37.58
N ALA A 136 -17.56 11.87 -36.43
CA ALA A 136 -17.72 10.80 -35.45
C ALA A 136 -18.53 9.63 -36.04
N LEU A 137 -19.60 9.90 -36.79
CA LEU A 137 -20.41 8.87 -37.46
C LEU A 137 -19.59 8.09 -38.48
N GLN A 138 -18.75 8.75 -39.27
CA GLN A 138 -17.87 8.07 -40.24
C GLN A 138 -16.85 7.13 -39.57
N VAL A 139 -16.31 7.53 -38.42
CA VAL A 139 -15.40 6.68 -37.62
C VAL A 139 -16.17 5.51 -36.99
N CYS A 140 -17.36 5.77 -36.45
CA CYS A 140 -18.24 4.74 -35.89
C CYS A 140 -18.66 3.67 -36.91
N GLU A 141 -18.95 4.07 -38.15
CA GLU A 141 -19.27 3.17 -39.27
C GLU A 141 -18.07 2.29 -39.65
N ALA A 142 -16.85 2.85 -39.60
CA ALA A 142 -15.63 2.11 -39.89
C ALA A 142 -15.27 1.09 -38.80
N GLU A 143 -15.59 1.37 -37.53
CA GLU A 143 -15.16 0.55 -36.39
C GLU A 143 -16.23 -0.45 -35.88
N GLN A 144 -17.40 -0.55 -36.51
CA GLN A 144 -18.51 -1.46 -36.11
C GLN A 144 -18.79 -1.48 -34.59
N GLY A 145 -18.68 -0.32 -33.93
CA GLY A 145 -18.48 -0.28 -32.49
C GLY A 145 -18.99 0.97 -31.79
N CYS A 146 -20.05 1.61 -32.28
CA CYS A 146 -20.74 2.69 -31.57
C CYS A 146 -22.14 2.25 -31.14
N GLY A 147 -22.19 1.22 -30.30
CA GLY A 147 -23.40 0.95 -29.51
C GLY A 147 -23.48 1.96 -28.38
N ALA A 148 -24.43 2.90 -28.45
CA ALA A 148 -24.77 3.71 -27.31
C ALA A 148 -25.24 2.80 -26.18
N ALA A 149 -24.52 2.77 -25.05
CA ALA A 149 -25.14 2.38 -23.80
C ALA A 149 -26.16 3.48 -23.47
N VAL A 150 -27.40 3.27 -23.93
CA VAL A 150 -28.57 4.00 -23.47
C VAL A 150 -28.73 3.64 -22.00
N GLY A 151 -28.19 4.48 -21.12
CA GLY A 151 -28.47 4.47 -19.69
C GLY A 151 -29.51 5.54 -19.40
N ASP A 152 -30.69 5.09 -19.00
CA ASP A 152 -31.66 5.89 -18.23
C ASP A 152 -31.12 6.18 -16.81
#